data_AF-A0A1V4UAT1-F1
#
_entry.id   AF-A0A1V4UAT1-F1
#
_cell.length_a   1.000
_cell.length_b   1.000
_cell.length_c   1.000
_cell.angle_alpha   90.00
_cell.angle_beta   90.00
_cell.angle_gamma   90.00
#
_symmetry.space_group_name_H-M   'P 1'
#
loop_
_entity.id
_entity.type
_entity.pdbx_description
1 polymer ?
#
loop_
_entity_poly.entity_id
_entity_poly.type
_entity_poly.pdbx_seq_one_letter_code
_entity_poly.pdbx_strand_id
1 'polypeptide(L)'
;MSSPASAFVILAILMACLLSAGCIDSQRPGPATPAPTPFPIPPKGAVVTTKDVIAYVDAAAGYAREVGKEKAIAEFNDPESRFNQGALYIFAEDANGNALAEPFQHEIVGTNIMHMVDSYGIPLVENLVDTGMKGRGLVSYCYPNPSRNYTIEPKVSYVVNIDPTYYIGAGHYENLGTTFPAKGMEGIQRDLSREDLVAFVNEAVDFAREAGKEQAVAAFRDPEGQFIRGELYVIAYDFNETNLAHPYAPWLEGLILTHYTDQDAVATIAHLSDIAERGGGFTHTTQKIPVAETWVFAPKLHYVLPVDETWWISAAILNPDYTRIRSGNLSGIRIRNQDPQDLVAAVSSAVNYTLEHGKEQGLIELGKTDASCRGGGICLWAEDASGTLLADSSREELVGQNILEATDAYGEKTTLSGISTIRNGTGFVHAMVPDRAGGSGKPIPALVYRRAVDETWWICGSMPGIEIR
;
A
#
# COMPACT_ATOMS: atom_id res chain seq x y z
N MET A 1 71.35 -2.79 -81.11
CA MET A 1 72.54 -3.07 -80.29
C MET A 1 72.08 -2.92 -78.84
N SER A 2 71.68 -3.98 -78.13
CA SER A 2 72.47 -5.08 -77.54
C SER A 2 73.04 -4.74 -76.14
N SER A 3 72.35 -5.27 -75.12
CA SER A 3 72.76 -5.76 -73.78
C SER A 3 74.24 -6.13 -73.55
N PRO A 4 74.71 -6.42 -72.31
CA PRO A 4 74.01 -6.53 -70.99
C PRO A 4 74.47 -5.41 -70.02
N ALA A 5 74.57 -5.46 -68.67
CA ALA A 5 74.49 -6.44 -67.57
C ALA A 5 74.05 -5.69 -66.27
N SER A 6 73.39 -6.23 -65.23
CA SER A 6 73.51 -7.47 -64.40
C SER A 6 74.36 -7.36 -63.13
N ALA A 7 73.86 -6.63 -62.12
CA ALA A 7 74.04 -6.86 -60.67
C ALA A 7 72.94 -6.08 -59.92
N PHE A 8 72.28 -6.56 -58.86
CA PHE A 8 72.54 -7.73 -58.02
C PHE A 8 71.48 -8.83 -58.13
N VAL A 9 71.91 -10.09 -57.95
CA VAL A 9 71.02 -11.20 -57.56
C VAL A 9 70.96 -11.24 -56.04
N ILE A 10 69.76 -11.14 -55.47
CA ILE A 10 69.31 -11.73 -54.19
C ILE A 10 67.80 -11.40 -54.06
N LEU A 11 67.04 -12.23 -53.34
CA LEU A 11 65.61 -12.06 -53.04
C LEU A 11 64.62 -12.17 -54.21
N ALA A 12 64.78 -13.20 -55.04
CA ALA A 12 63.72 -13.69 -55.92
C ALA A 12 62.88 -14.79 -55.25
N ILE A 13 62.05 -14.42 -54.26
CA ILE A 13 60.94 -15.21 -53.69
C ILE A 13 59.92 -14.20 -53.13
N LEU A 14 58.62 -14.48 -53.26
CA LEU A 14 57.48 -13.59 -52.98
C LEU A 14 57.46 -12.31 -53.86
N MET A 15 56.69 -12.18 -54.96
CA MET A 15 55.54 -12.95 -55.47
C MET A 15 54.34 -13.02 -54.50
N ALA A 16 53.27 -12.24 -54.63
CA ALA A 16 52.93 -11.20 -55.60
C ALA A 16 51.89 -10.22 -54.99
N CYS A 17 51.09 -9.56 -55.84
CA CYS A 17 49.84 -8.85 -55.47
C CYS A 17 49.98 -7.48 -54.76
N LEU A 18 50.75 -6.56 -55.36
CA LEU A 18 50.41 -5.13 -55.35
C LEU A 18 49.77 -4.77 -56.71
N LEU A 19 48.44 -4.76 -56.80
CA LEU A 19 47.70 -4.23 -57.95
C LEU A 19 46.28 -3.76 -57.58
N SER A 20 45.80 -2.76 -58.33
CA SER A 20 44.41 -2.29 -58.45
C SER A 20 43.59 -2.12 -57.16
N ALA A 21 43.47 -0.86 -56.71
CA ALA A 21 42.28 -0.42 -55.98
C ALA A 21 41.06 -0.34 -56.93
N GLY A 22 39.83 -0.26 -56.39
CA GLY A 22 38.75 0.41 -57.11
C GLY A 22 37.43 -0.33 -57.38
N CYS A 23 36.95 -1.22 -56.51
CA CYS A 23 35.51 -1.41 -56.32
C CYS A 23 35.21 -1.51 -54.81
N ILE A 24 34.37 -0.63 -54.28
CA ILE A 24 33.85 -0.75 -52.92
C ILE A 24 32.65 -1.70 -53.00
N ASP A 25 32.80 -2.90 -52.45
CA ASP A 25 31.65 -3.78 -52.22
C ASP A 25 30.86 -3.28 -51.00
N SER A 26 29.54 -3.32 -51.12
CA SER A 26 28.61 -2.79 -50.13
C SER A 26 28.48 -3.77 -48.98
N GLN A 27 29.38 -3.70 -47.99
CA GLN A 27 29.25 -4.47 -46.76
C GLN A 27 27.85 -4.28 -46.17
N ARG A 28 27.05 -5.36 -46.21
CA ARG A 28 25.81 -5.43 -45.44
C ARG A 28 26.15 -5.15 -43.98
N PRO A 29 25.40 -4.28 -43.29
CA PRO A 29 25.43 -4.26 -41.83
C PRO A 29 25.19 -5.69 -41.33
N GLY A 30 25.97 -6.13 -40.34
CA GLY A 30 25.54 -7.26 -39.51
C GLY A 30 24.21 -6.91 -38.83
N PRO A 31 23.49 -7.90 -38.28
CA PRO A 31 22.31 -7.61 -37.46
C PRO A 31 22.74 -6.64 -36.35
N ALA A 32 22.20 -5.42 -36.38
CA ALA A 32 22.55 -4.41 -35.40
C ALA A 32 22.14 -4.93 -34.02
N THR A 33 23.08 -4.96 -33.07
CA THR A 33 22.76 -5.16 -31.66
C THR A 33 21.63 -4.18 -31.31
N PRO A 34 20.51 -4.63 -30.73
CA PRO A 34 19.46 -3.72 -30.30
C PRO A 34 20.06 -2.61 -29.44
N ALA A 35 19.71 -1.36 -29.73
CA ALA A 35 20.08 -0.27 -28.85
C ALA A 35 19.54 -0.57 -27.44
N PRO A 36 20.32 -0.37 -26.36
CA PRO A 36 19.86 -0.67 -25.02
C PRO A 36 18.56 0.10 -24.75
N THR A 37 17.53 -0.60 -24.28
CA THR A 37 16.22 -0.01 -24.00
C THR A 37 16.41 1.19 -23.08
N PRO A 38 15.93 2.40 -23.45
CA PRO A 38 16.09 3.57 -22.60
C PRO A 38 15.43 3.32 -21.25
N PHE A 39 16.13 3.67 -20.17
CA PHE A 39 15.63 3.55 -18.81
C PHE A 39 14.28 4.29 -18.67
N PRO A 40 13.22 3.67 -18.12
CA PRO A 40 11.83 4.14 -18.26
C PRO A 40 11.54 5.33 -17.32
N ILE A 41 12.10 6.47 -17.68
CA ILE A 41 12.00 7.76 -16.98
C ILE A 41 10.67 8.45 -17.34
N PRO A 42 9.78 8.74 -16.37
CA PRO A 42 8.64 9.61 -16.59
C PRO A 42 9.09 11.02 -17.00
N PRO A 43 8.42 11.70 -17.95
CA PRO A 43 8.78 13.08 -18.31
C PRO A 43 8.73 14.03 -17.10
N LYS A 44 9.71 14.95 -16.99
CA LYS A 44 9.79 15.89 -15.86
C LYS A 44 8.50 16.72 -15.73
N GLY A 45 7.80 16.56 -14.62
CA GLY A 45 6.51 17.22 -14.34
C GLY A 45 5.27 16.41 -14.74
N ALA A 46 5.43 15.18 -15.26
CA ALA A 46 4.34 14.22 -15.35
C ALA A 46 3.93 13.71 -13.96
N VAL A 47 2.68 13.25 -13.83
CA VAL A 47 2.25 12.46 -12.67
C VAL A 47 2.88 11.08 -12.80
N VAL A 48 3.71 10.69 -11.83
CA VAL A 48 4.27 9.34 -11.72
C VAL A 48 3.20 8.44 -11.10
N THR A 49 2.85 7.33 -11.75
CA THR A 49 1.91 6.34 -11.20
C THR A 49 2.66 5.15 -10.60
N THR A 50 2.00 4.37 -9.74
CA THR A 50 2.54 3.10 -9.21
C THR A 50 3.03 2.16 -10.31
N LYS A 51 2.38 2.16 -11.49
CA LYS A 51 2.80 1.36 -12.65
C LYS A 51 4.12 1.85 -13.27
N ASP A 52 4.35 3.16 -13.28
CA ASP A 52 5.61 3.73 -13.76
C ASP A 52 6.75 3.44 -12.78
N VAL A 53 6.48 3.51 -11.47
CA VAL A 53 7.43 3.10 -10.42
C VAL A 53 7.81 1.61 -10.57
N ILE A 54 6.85 0.73 -10.84
CA ILE A 54 7.13 -0.70 -11.08
C ILE A 54 8.13 -0.88 -12.25
N ALA A 55 7.88 -0.24 -13.39
CA ALA A 55 8.79 -0.28 -14.53
C ALA A 55 10.18 0.33 -14.23
N TYR A 56 10.22 1.38 -13.41
CA TYR A 56 11.45 2.06 -12.98
C TYR A 56 12.36 1.14 -12.15
N VAL A 57 11.81 0.51 -11.12
CA VAL A 57 12.57 -0.38 -10.21
C VAL A 57 12.92 -1.69 -10.91
N ASP A 58 12.03 -2.30 -11.70
CA ASP A 58 12.36 -3.52 -12.45
C ASP A 58 13.56 -3.30 -13.40
N ALA A 59 13.64 -2.14 -14.05
CA ALA A 59 14.78 -1.77 -14.89
C ALA A 59 16.06 -1.46 -14.07
N ALA A 60 15.94 -0.87 -12.88
CA ALA A 60 17.07 -0.66 -11.96
C ALA A 60 17.58 -1.98 -11.38
N ALA A 61 16.68 -2.93 -11.11
CA ALA A 61 17.01 -4.27 -10.66
C ALA A 61 17.67 -5.10 -11.78
N GLY A 62 17.29 -4.86 -13.04
CA GLY A 62 18.02 -5.36 -14.21
C GLY A 62 19.48 -4.87 -14.22
N TYR A 63 19.68 -3.55 -14.11
CA TYR A 63 21.01 -2.94 -14.02
C TYR A 63 21.83 -3.49 -12.84
N ALA A 64 21.25 -3.56 -11.64
CA ALA A 64 21.93 -4.04 -10.44
C ALA A 64 22.44 -5.48 -10.57
N ARG A 65 21.64 -6.37 -11.19
CA ARG A 65 22.02 -7.75 -11.50
C ARG A 65 23.07 -7.86 -12.62
N GLU A 66 23.16 -6.87 -13.52
CA GLU A 66 24.19 -6.81 -14.57
C GLU A 66 25.54 -6.33 -14.03
N VAL A 67 25.57 -5.24 -13.25
CA VAL A 67 26.84 -4.57 -12.87
C VAL A 67 27.46 -5.05 -11.56
N GLY A 68 26.66 -5.68 -10.69
CA GLY A 68 27.03 -6.12 -9.35
C GLY A 68 26.75 -5.06 -8.27
N LYS A 69 26.51 -5.53 -7.03
CA LYS A 69 26.03 -4.73 -5.89
C LYS A 69 26.83 -3.45 -5.66
N GLU A 70 28.16 -3.53 -5.63
CA GLU A 70 29.02 -2.39 -5.28
C GLU A 70 28.91 -1.25 -6.31
N LYS A 71 28.78 -1.57 -7.60
CA LYS A 71 28.61 -0.56 -8.66
C LYS A 71 27.20 -0.01 -8.70
N ALA A 72 26.20 -0.88 -8.49
CA ALA A 72 24.80 -0.48 -8.45
C ALA A 72 24.56 0.51 -7.31
N ILE A 73 24.98 0.17 -6.08
CA ILE A 73 24.87 1.02 -4.90
C ILE A 73 25.67 2.32 -5.05
N ALA A 74 26.86 2.29 -5.66
CA ALA A 74 27.62 3.53 -5.92
C ALA A 74 26.91 4.48 -6.89
N GLU A 75 26.31 3.95 -7.97
CA GLU A 75 25.52 4.74 -8.92
C GLU A 75 24.20 5.24 -8.29
N PHE A 76 23.49 4.40 -7.52
CA PHE A 76 22.22 4.80 -6.88
C PHE A 76 22.42 5.87 -5.79
N ASN A 77 23.60 6.00 -5.19
CA ASN A 77 23.92 7.07 -4.26
C ASN A 77 24.27 8.42 -4.94
N ASP A 78 24.56 8.46 -6.25
CA ASP A 78 24.85 9.72 -6.95
C ASP A 78 23.55 10.49 -7.22
N PRO A 79 23.34 11.69 -6.63
CA PRO A 79 22.10 12.45 -6.81
C PRO A 79 21.84 12.89 -8.26
N GLU A 80 22.89 12.97 -9.08
CA GLU A 80 22.82 13.35 -10.50
C GLU A 80 22.72 12.13 -11.44
N SER A 81 22.66 10.91 -10.90
CA SER A 81 22.47 9.69 -11.71
C SER A 81 21.09 9.67 -12.39
N ARG A 82 21.02 8.98 -13.54
CA ARG A 82 19.77 8.67 -14.26
C ARG A 82 18.70 7.98 -13.38
N PHE A 83 19.12 7.34 -12.29
CA PHE A 83 18.28 6.66 -11.31
C PHE A 83 17.66 7.57 -10.24
N ASN A 84 17.98 8.87 -10.23
CA ASN A 84 17.57 9.82 -9.20
C ASN A 84 17.01 11.11 -9.83
N GLN A 85 15.73 11.40 -9.58
CA GLN A 85 14.99 12.52 -10.19
C GLN A 85 14.06 13.19 -9.18
N GLY A 86 14.65 13.69 -8.08
CA GLY A 86 13.92 14.39 -7.02
C GLY A 86 12.99 13.44 -6.27
N ALA A 87 11.68 13.53 -6.53
CA ALA A 87 10.67 12.73 -5.83
C ALA A 87 10.62 11.25 -6.28
N LEU A 88 11.25 10.91 -7.41
CA LEU A 88 11.42 9.53 -7.88
C LEU A 88 12.92 9.20 -7.85
N TYR A 89 13.33 8.25 -7.02
CA TYR A 89 14.73 7.90 -6.80
C TYR A 89 14.88 6.44 -6.35
N ILE A 90 16.03 5.83 -6.59
CA ILE A 90 16.35 4.48 -6.10
C ILE A 90 16.91 4.57 -4.67
N PHE A 91 16.28 3.83 -3.76
CA PHE A 91 16.81 3.53 -2.43
C PHE A 91 17.13 2.03 -2.32
N ALA A 92 17.93 1.64 -1.31
CA ALA A 92 18.32 0.25 -1.11
C ALA A 92 18.79 -0.02 0.33
N GLU A 93 18.28 -1.10 0.93
CA GLU A 93 18.68 -1.57 2.26
C GLU A 93 19.11 -3.05 2.21
N ASP A 94 19.98 -3.45 3.14
CA ASP A 94 20.31 -4.88 3.32
C ASP A 94 19.25 -5.63 4.13
N ALA A 95 19.33 -6.96 4.16
CA ALA A 95 18.40 -7.82 4.89
C ALA A 95 18.41 -7.63 6.44
N ASN A 96 19.28 -6.78 6.98
CA ASN A 96 19.35 -6.41 8.39
C ASN A 96 18.88 -4.96 8.64
N GLY A 97 18.35 -4.27 7.63
CA GLY A 97 17.94 -2.87 7.71
C GLY A 97 19.10 -1.87 7.73
N ASN A 98 20.28 -2.21 7.20
CA ASN A 98 21.35 -1.24 6.97
C ASN A 98 21.11 -0.48 5.66
N ALA A 99 21.12 0.86 5.70
CA ALA A 99 20.92 1.66 4.50
C ALA A 99 22.15 1.56 3.58
N LEU A 100 21.94 1.14 2.34
CA LEU A 100 22.98 0.98 1.31
C LEU A 100 22.99 2.15 0.33
N ALA A 101 21.82 2.62 -0.10
CA ALA A 101 21.68 3.80 -0.94
C ALA A 101 20.50 4.67 -0.51
N GLU A 102 20.78 5.93 -0.18
CA GLU A 102 19.79 6.98 0.10
C GLU A 102 20.31 8.31 -0.48
N PRO A 103 20.01 8.62 -1.77
CA PRO A 103 20.71 9.66 -2.53
C PRO A 103 20.44 11.10 -2.07
N PHE A 104 19.40 11.32 -1.26
CA PHE A 104 19.07 12.64 -0.72
C PHE A 104 19.24 12.73 0.81
N GLN A 105 19.68 11.65 1.46
CA GLN A 105 19.90 11.53 2.90
C GLN A 105 21.18 10.69 3.15
N HIS A 106 22.31 11.12 2.56
CA HIS A 106 23.58 10.38 2.64
C HIS A 106 24.07 10.15 4.08
N GLU A 107 23.63 10.95 5.05
CA GLU A 107 23.98 10.83 6.46
C GLU A 107 23.48 9.55 7.15
N ILE A 108 22.47 8.85 6.60
CA ILE A 108 22.03 7.53 7.09
C ILE A 108 22.67 6.34 6.36
N VAL A 109 23.39 6.57 5.25
CA VAL A 109 24.04 5.49 4.48
C VAL A 109 25.15 4.84 5.30
N GLY A 110 25.12 3.51 5.37
CA GLY A 110 26.01 2.71 6.22
C GLY A 110 25.60 2.65 7.70
N THR A 111 24.46 3.24 8.09
CA THR A 111 23.86 3.08 9.42
C THR A 111 22.74 2.04 9.41
N ASN A 112 22.41 1.49 10.57
CA ASN A 112 21.24 0.63 10.72
C ASN A 112 20.00 1.47 11.00
N ILE A 113 18.98 1.31 10.16
CA ILE A 113 17.70 2.04 10.20
C ILE A 113 16.51 1.11 10.40
N MET A 114 16.72 -0.16 10.81
CA MET A 114 15.66 -1.19 10.90
C MET A 114 14.42 -0.70 11.67
N HIS A 115 14.63 -0.10 12.84
CA HIS A 115 13.55 0.40 13.70
C HIS A 115 13.13 1.84 13.39
N MET A 116 13.37 2.33 12.15
CA MET A 116 12.81 3.59 11.68
C MET A 116 11.29 3.44 11.51
N VAL A 117 10.54 4.35 12.12
CA VAL A 117 9.08 4.45 11.99
C VAL A 117 8.68 5.70 11.21
N ASP A 118 7.50 5.68 10.61
CA ASP A 118 6.91 6.85 9.95
C ASP A 118 6.20 7.81 10.93
N SER A 119 5.55 8.86 10.42
CA SER A 119 4.81 9.85 11.24
C SER A 119 3.64 9.27 12.04
N TYR A 120 3.18 8.07 11.72
CA TYR A 120 2.10 7.36 12.41
C TYR A 120 2.62 6.27 13.36
N GLY A 121 3.93 6.02 13.37
CA GLY A 121 4.57 4.97 14.15
C GLY A 121 4.62 3.61 13.43
N ILE A 122 4.31 3.54 12.13
CA ILE A 122 4.38 2.31 11.35
C ILE A 122 5.87 1.92 11.16
N PRO A 123 6.26 0.65 11.37
CA PRO A 123 7.66 0.19 11.28
C PRO A 123 8.13 0.11 9.81
N LEU A 124 8.46 1.28 9.27
CA LEU A 124 8.78 1.53 7.87
C LEU A 124 9.82 0.54 7.31
N VAL A 125 11.01 0.49 7.90
CA VAL A 125 12.10 -0.31 7.33
C VAL A 125 11.88 -1.80 7.55
N GLU A 126 11.28 -2.21 8.67
CA GLU A 126 10.88 -3.61 8.88
C GLU A 126 9.88 -4.07 7.79
N ASN A 127 8.91 -3.23 7.44
CA ASN A 127 7.92 -3.49 6.38
C ASN A 127 8.54 -3.51 4.97
N LEU A 128 9.50 -2.63 4.69
CA LEU A 128 10.26 -2.61 3.43
C LEU A 128 11.17 -3.85 3.30
N VAL A 129 11.88 -4.23 4.37
CA VAL A 129 12.74 -5.42 4.43
C VAL A 129 11.92 -6.69 4.27
N ASP A 130 10.81 -6.82 5.00
CA ASP A 130 9.92 -7.98 4.91
C ASP A 130 9.38 -8.17 3.49
N THR A 131 8.83 -7.11 2.88
CA THR A 131 8.31 -7.15 1.50
C THR A 131 9.42 -7.39 0.47
N GLY A 132 10.53 -6.65 0.60
CA GLY A 132 11.65 -6.65 -0.34
C GLY A 132 12.47 -7.93 -0.31
N MET A 133 12.56 -8.61 0.84
CA MET A 133 13.25 -9.90 0.96
C MET A 133 12.34 -11.11 0.71
N LYS A 134 11.01 -11.00 0.91
CA LYS A 134 10.04 -12.01 0.44
C LYS A 134 9.98 -12.12 -1.09
N GLY A 135 10.26 -11.03 -1.81
CA GLY A 135 10.46 -11.09 -3.26
C GLY A 135 10.23 -9.76 -3.97
N ARG A 136 8.96 -9.35 -4.10
CA ARG A 136 8.57 -8.06 -4.67
C ARG A 136 7.18 -7.64 -4.21
N GLY A 137 6.97 -6.35 -3.96
CA GLY A 137 5.69 -5.88 -3.45
C GLY A 137 5.62 -4.38 -3.20
N LEU A 138 4.47 -3.92 -2.72
CA LEU A 138 4.16 -2.51 -2.49
C LEU A 138 4.02 -2.21 -0.99
N VAL A 139 4.62 -1.11 -0.54
CA VAL A 139 4.60 -0.65 0.86
C VAL A 139 4.15 0.81 0.90
N SER A 140 3.18 1.12 1.77
CA SER A 140 2.64 2.47 1.99
C SER A 140 3.18 3.05 3.31
N TYR A 141 3.64 4.30 3.29
CA TYR A 141 4.21 4.98 4.47
C TYR A 141 4.31 6.50 4.28
N CYS A 142 4.46 7.26 5.36
CA CYS A 142 4.84 8.67 5.28
C CYS A 142 6.37 8.85 5.24
N TYR A 143 6.88 9.74 4.37
CA TYR A 143 8.32 10.02 4.27
C TYR A 143 8.61 11.49 3.90
N PRO A 144 9.78 12.05 4.26
CA PRO A 144 10.24 13.33 3.72
C PRO A 144 10.25 13.35 2.18
N ASN A 145 9.69 14.39 1.57
CA ASN A 145 9.75 14.60 0.12
C ASN A 145 10.89 15.58 -0.25
N PRO A 146 12.00 15.12 -0.86
CA PRO A 146 13.14 15.98 -1.20
C PRO A 146 12.78 17.06 -2.25
N SER A 147 11.77 16.83 -3.09
CA SER A 147 11.27 17.85 -4.04
C SER A 147 10.35 18.89 -3.41
N ARG A 148 9.92 18.70 -2.16
CA ARG A 148 9.02 19.58 -1.42
C ARG A 148 9.59 19.99 -0.05
N ASN A 149 10.90 20.28 -0.03
CA ASN A 149 11.64 20.77 1.14
C ASN A 149 11.51 19.83 2.36
N TYR A 150 11.57 18.52 2.12
CA TYR A 150 11.50 17.47 3.15
C TYR A 150 10.20 17.50 3.99
N THR A 151 9.12 18.10 3.46
CA THR A 151 7.76 17.93 4.01
C THR A 151 7.42 16.43 4.07
N ILE A 152 6.89 15.97 5.20
CA ILE A 152 6.42 14.58 5.34
C ILE A 152 5.14 14.41 4.51
N GLU A 153 5.17 13.48 3.56
CA GLU A 153 4.06 13.21 2.65
C GLU A 153 3.86 11.69 2.49
N PRO A 154 2.63 11.20 2.26
CA PRO A 154 2.38 9.80 1.96
C PRO A 154 3.14 9.36 0.70
N LYS A 155 3.73 8.17 0.73
CA LYS A 155 4.54 7.57 -0.31
C LYS A 155 4.12 6.10 -0.48
N VAL A 156 4.00 5.67 -1.73
CA VAL A 156 3.86 4.24 -2.06
C VAL A 156 5.12 3.83 -2.81
N SER A 157 5.88 2.92 -2.22
CA SER A 157 7.09 2.37 -2.82
C SER A 157 6.90 0.93 -3.28
N TYR A 158 7.52 0.60 -4.41
CA TYR A 158 7.70 -0.76 -4.90
C TYR A 158 9.12 -1.20 -4.59
N VAL A 159 9.26 -2.38 -3.98
CA VAL A 159 10.54 -3.00 -3.61
C VAL A 159 10.74 -4.33 -4.32
N VAL A 160 11.99 -4.65 -4.66
CA VAL A 160 12.38 -5.85 -5.42
C VAL A 160 13.67 -6.44 -4.89
N ASN A 161 13.65 -7.72 -4.53
CA ASN A 161 14.84 -8.49 -4.15
C ASN A 161 15.86 -8.53 -5.31
N ILE A 162 17.12 -8.21 -5.02
CA ILE A 162 18.21 -8.40 -5.99
C ILE A 162 18.88 -9.76 -5.79
N ASP A 163 19.25 -10.04 -4.53
CA ASP A 163 19.83 -11.30 -4.07
C ASP A 163 19.53 -11.48 -2.56
N PRO A 164 19.88 -12.63 -1.93
CA PRO A 164 19.59 -12.89 -0.51
C PRO A 164 20.21 -11.91 0.51
N THR A 165 20.98 -10.90 0.08
CA THR A 165 21.58 -9.89 0.96
C THR A 165 20.91 -8.52 0.90
N TYR A 166 20.16 -8.18 -0.15
CA TYR A 166 19.52 -6.87 -0.28
C TYR A 166 18.39 -6.81 -1.33
N TYR A 167 17.55 -5.79 -1.17
CA TYR A 167 16.58 -5.34 -2.17
C TYR A 167 16.88 -3.91 -2.59
N ILE A 168 16.18 -3.43 -3.62
CA ILE A 168 16.11 -2.00 -3.97
C ILE A 168 14.65 -1.58 -4.05
N GLY A 169 14.39 -0.28 -3.98
CA GLY A 169 13.06 0.26 -4.22
C GLY A 169 13.06 1.67 -4.80
N ALA A 170 11.88 2.10 -5.21
CA ALA A 170 11.53 3.49 -5.48
C ALA A 170 10.06 3.69 -5.14
N GLY A 171 9.63 4.95 -4.97
CA GLY A 171 8.23 5.27 -4.72
C GLY A 171 7.80 6.57 -5.39
N HIS A 172 6.49 6.79 -5.41
CA HIS A 172 5.88 8.07 -5.74
C HIS A 172 5.20 8.65 -4.49
N TYR A 173 5.19 9.98 -4.39
CA TYR A 173 4.56 10.70 -3.27
C TYR A 173 3.13 11.08 -3.66
N GLU A 174 2.16 10.63 -2.87
CA GLU A 174 0.74 10.79 -3.17
C GLU A 174 0.25 12.18 -2.74
N ASN A 175 0.39 13.15 -3.64
CA ASN A 175 -0.15 14.50 -3.45
C ASN A 175 -1.65 14.52 -3.10
N LEU A 176 -2.42 13.49 -3.49
CA LEU A 176 -3.87 13.36 -3.24
C LEU A 176 -4.33 11.89 -3.09
N GLY A 177 -3.72 11.11 -2.19
CA GLY A 177 -4.23 9.81 -1.67
C GLY A 177 -5.11 8.96 -2.59
N THR A 178 -4.53 8.12 -3.45
CA THR A 178 -5.23 7.09 -4.23
C THR A 178 -4.31 5.90 -4.49
N THR A 179 -4.16 5.04 -3.49
CA THR A 179 -3.33 3.84 -3.64
C THR A 179 -3.95 2.89 -4.69
N PHE A 180 -5.26 2.59 -4.61
CA PHE A 180 -5.98 1.78 -5.61
C PHE A 180 -6.88 2.58 -6.58
N PRO A 181 -6.99 2.17 -7.86
CA PRO A 181 -7.92 2.74 -8.84
C PRO A 181 -9.33 2.16 -8.69
N ALA A 182 -10.23 2.88 -7.99
CA ALA A 182 -11.65 2.53 -7.97
C ALA A 182 -12.35 2.89 -9.29
N LYS A 183 -12.76 1.88 -10.04
CA LYS A 183 -13.62 2.02 -11.23
C LYS A 183 -15.09 1.83 -10.82
N GLY A 184 -16.01 2.42 -11.59
CA GLY A 184 -17.44 2.26 -11.34
C GLY A 184 -17.94 3.00 -10.09
N MET A 185 -17.24 4.05 -9.63
CA MET A 185 -17.74 4.91 -8.55
C MET A 185 -18.55 6.13 -9.03
N GLU A 186 -18.51 6.40 -10.33
CA GLU A 186 -19.16 7.54 -10.99
C GLU A 186 -20.67 7.34 -11.20
N GLY A 187 -21.40 8.46 -11.20
CA GLY A 187 -22.81 8.53 -11.55
C GLY A 187 -23.78 8.03 -10.47
N ILE A 188 -25.08 8.20 -10.75
CA ILE A 188 -26.15 7.56 -9.96
C ILE A 188 -26.24 6.10 -10.42
N GLN A 189 -26.08 5.17 -9.48
CA GLN A 189 -26.24 3.74 -9.70
C GLN A 189 -27.44 3.23 -8.91
N ARG A 190 -27.78 1.94 -9.07
CA ARG A 190 -28.67 1.27 -8.11
C ARG A 190 -28.00 1.30 -6.73
N ASP A 191 -28.76 1.65 -5.69
CA ASP A 191 -28.34 1.39 -4.31
C ASP A 191 -28.21 -0.13 -4.10
N LEU A 192 -26.99 -0.57 -3.79
CA LEU A 192 -26.68 -1.96 -3.46
C LEU A 192 -26.78 -2.15 -1.95
N SER A 193 -27.42 -3.23 -1.50
CA SER A 193 -27.43 -3.58 -0.09
C SER A 193 -26.21 -4.41 0.30
N ARG A 194 -25.98 -4.53 1.60
CA ARG A 194 -25.05 -5.48 2.20
C ARG A 194 -25.29 -6.92 1.71
N GLU A 195 -26.55 -7.29 1.51
CA GLU A 195 -26.98 -8.62 1.07
C GLU A 195 -26.74 -8.83 -0.44
N ASP A 196 -26.83 -7.79 -1.27
CA ASP A 196 -26.38 -7.85 -2.67
C ASP A 196 -24.87 -8.17 -2.75
N LEU A 197 -24.06 -7.52 -1.90
CA LEU A 197 -22.63 -7.79 -1.78
C LEU A 197 -22.36 -9.24 -1.30
N VAL A 198 -23.05 -9.69 -0.25
CA VAL A 198 -22.92 -11.07 0.25
C VAL A 198 -23.27 -12.09 -0.83
N ALA A 199 -24.36 -11.90 -1.56
CA ALA A 199 -24.77 -12.78 -2.64
C ALA A 199 -23.70 -12.85 -3.75
N PHE A 200 -23.16 -11.70 -4.15
CA PHE A 200 -22.15 -11.60 -5.21
C PHE A 200 -20.82 -12.31 -4.85
N VAL A 201 -20.34 -12.19 -3.61
CA VAL A 201 -19.10 -12.89 -3.20
C VAL A 201 -19.35 -14.40 -3.05
N ASN A 202 -20.50 -14.84 -2.54
CA ASN A 202 -20.82 -16.28 -2.47
C ASN A 202 -20.92 -16.90 -3.87
N GLU A 203 -21.57 -16.21 -4.83
CA GLU A 203 -21.62 -16.64 -6.24
C GLU A 203 -20.21 -16.81 -6.84
N ALA A 204 -19.28 -15.89 -6.52
CA ALA A 204 -17.89 -15.98 -6.95
C ALA A 204 -17.12 -17.12 -6.27
N VAL A 205 -17.35 -17.38 -4.98
CA VAL A 205 -16.74 -18.52 -4.25
C VAL A 205 -17.24 -19.85 -4.79
N ASP A 206 -18.53 -20.01 -5.01
CA ASP A 206 -19.12 -21.26 -5.51
C ASP A 206 -18.65 -21.55 -6.94
N PHE A 207 -18.62 -20.53 -7.81
CA PHE A 207 -17.99 -20.63 -9.13
C PHE A 207 -16.50 -21.00 -9.03
N ALA A 208 -15.75 -20.42 -8.09
CA ALA A 208 -14.33 -20.72 -7.93
C ALA A 208 -14.07 -22.18 -7.48
N ARG A 209 -14.98 -22.74 -6.68
CA ARG A 209 -14.96 -24.15 -6.23
C ARG A 209 -15.37 -25.13 -7.34
N GLU A 210 -16.30 -24.76 -8.21
CA GLU A 210 -16.71 -25.59 -9.35
C GLU A 210 -15.70 -25.54 -10.51
N ALA A 211 -15.21 -24.35 -10.87
CA ALA A 211 -14.34 -24.14 -12.02
C ALA A 211 -12.87 -24.46 -11.74
N GLY A 212 -12.41 -24.30 -10.49
CA GLY A 212 -11.01 -24.42 -10.10
C GLY A 212 -10.23 -23.09 -10.17
N LYS A 213 -9.15 -23.00 -9.39
CA LYS A 213 -8.39 -21.76 -9.12
C LYS A 213 -7.89 -21.05 -10.39
N GLU A 214 -7.37 -21.78 -11.37
CA GLU A 214 -6.85 -21.19 -12.62
C GLU A 214 -7.97 -20.55 -13.47
N GLN A 215 -9.06 -21.28 -13.67
CA GLN A 215 -10.23 -20.86 -14.44
C GLN A 215 -10.95 -19.68 -13.75
N ALA A 216 -11.05 -19.74 -12.43
CA ALA A 216 -11.68 -18.70 -11.62
C ALA A 216 -10.86 -17.41 -11.59
N VAL A 217 -9.54 -17.50 -11.35
CA VAL A 217 -8.63 -16.36 -11.41
C VAL A 217 -8.64 -15.71 -12.80
N ALA A 218 -8.70 -16.50 -13.88
CA ALA A 218 -8.87 -15.95 -15.24
C ALA A 218 -10.20 -15.17 -15.39
N ALA A 219 -11.31 -15.70 -14.90
CA ALA A 219 -12.62 -15.03 -14.96
C ALA A 219 -12.71 -13.76 -14.08
N PHE A 220 -11.98 -13.69 -12.97
CA PHE A 220 -11.90 -12.49 -12.11
C PHE A 220 -10.98 -11.40 -12.67
N ARG A 221 -10.11 -11.72 -13.63
CA ARG A 221 -9.25 -10.74 -14.32
C ARG A 221 -9.94 -10.05 -15.49
N ASP A 222 -10.97 -10.68 -16.08
CA ASP A 222 -11.65 -10.19 -17.27
C ASP A 222 -12.40 -8.87 -17.00
N PRO A 223 -11.99 -7.72 -17.58
CA PRO A 223 -12.64 -6.44 -17.37
C PRO A 223 -14.03 -6.30 -18.03
N GLU A 224 -14.45 -7.30 -18.82
CA GLU A 224 -15.77 -7.42 -19.46
C GLU A 224 -16.56 -8.65 -18.95
N GLY A 225 -16.01 -9.39 -17.97
CA GLY A 225 -16.54 -10.67 -17.47
C GLY A 225 -17.70 -10.57 -16.46
N GLN A 226 -18.34 -11.71 -16.19
CA GLN A 226 -19.56 -11.81 -15.35
C GLN A 226 -19.40 -11.38 -13.88
N PHE A 227 -18.15 -11.27 -13.40
CA PHE A 227 -17.78 -10.83 -12.06
C PHE A 227 -17.47 -9.33 -11.98
N ILE A 228 -18.10 -8.54 -12.86
CA ILE A 228 -18.12 -7.08 -12.84
C ILE A 228 -19.56 -6.59 -13.00
N ARG A 229 -20.07 -5.85 -12.01
CA ARG A 229 -21.46 -5.40 -11.91
C ARG A 229 -21.52 -4.00 -11.30
N GLY A 230 -21.01 -3.00 -12.04
CA GLY A 230 -20.85 -1.63 -11.55
C GLY A 230 -19.65 -1.54 -10.61
N GLU A 231 -19.86 -1.10 -9.37
CA GLU A 231 -18.82 -1.09 -8.32
C GLU A 231 -18.53 -2.48 -7.72
N LEU A 232 -19.40 -3.47 -7.92
CA LEU A 232 -19.13 -4.86 -7.54
C LEU A 232 -18.16 -5.47 -8.54
N TYR A 233 -16.96 -5.80 -8.07
CA TYR A 233 -15.99 -6.62 -8.80
C TYR A 233 -15.21 -7.49 -7.82
N VAL A 234 -14.73 -8.64 -8.28
CA VAL A 234 -13.94 -9.56 -7.47
C VAL A 234 -12.45 -9.16 -7.50
N ILE A 235 -11.81 -9.17 -6.34
CA ILE A 235 -10.35 -9.19 -6.18
C ILE A 235 -9.94 -10.49 -5.49
N ALA A 236 -8.81 -11.07 -5.88
CA ALA A 236 -8.36 -12.37 -5.38
C ALA A 236 -6.88 -12.31 -4.94
N TYR A 237 -6.58 -12.95 -3.81
CA TYR A 237 -5.25 -13.00 -3.18
C TYR A 237 -4.99 -14.39 -2.59
N ASP A 238 -3.73 -14.78 -2.47
CA ASP A 238 -3.36 -15.91 -1.62
C ASP A 238 -3.13 -15.48 -0.15
N PHE A 239 -2.87 -16.44 0.74
CA PHE A 239 -2.53 -16.16 2.14
C PHE A 239 -1.08 -15.67 2.36
N ASN A 240 -0.30 -15.48 1.28
CA ASN A 240 0.93 -14.68 1.29
C ASN A 240 0.66 -13.23 0.84
N GLU A 241 -0.62 -12.83 0.77
CA GLU A 241 -1.11 -11.51 0.33
C GLU A 241 -0.60 -11.12 -1.06
N THR A 242 -0.33 -12.12 -1.90
CA THR A 242 0.07 -11.96 -3.30
C THR A 242 -1.17 -11.82 -4.16
N ASN A 243 -1.27 -10.76 -4.96
CA ASN A 243 -2.44 -10.56 -5.82
C ASN A 243 -2.51 -11.63 -6.93
N LEU A 244 -3.63 -12.34 -6.96
CA LEU A 244 -3.97 -13.34 -7.98
C LEU A 244 -4.84 -12.74 -9.09
N ALA A 245 -5.74 -11.81 -8.75
CA ALA A 245 -6.56 -11.08 -9.72
C ALA A 245 -6.94 -9.68 -9.21
N HIS A 246 -6.88 -8.69 -10.12
CA HIS A 246 -7.54 -7.39 -9.97
C HIS A 246 -7.93 -6.84 -11.35
N PRO A 247 -9.23 -6.84 -11.74
CA PRO A 247 -9.66 -6.59 -13.13
C PRO A 247 -9.32 -5.18 -13.65
N TYR A 248 -9.10 -4.21 -12.74
CA TYR A 248 -8.77 -2.83 -13.09
C TYR A 248 -7.32 -2.43 -12.78
N ALA A 249 -6.51 -3.38 -12.28
CA ALA A 249 -5.11 -3.15 -11.95
C ALA A 249 -4.27 -4.42 -12.19
N PRO A 250 -4.25 -4.98 -13.41
CA PRO A 250 -3.52 -6.22 -13.71
C PRO A 250 -1.99 -6.11 -13.53
N TRP A 251 -1.45 -4.90 -13.35
CA TRP A 251 -0.05 -4.69 -12.98
C TRP A 251 0.26 -5.04 -11.51
N LEU A 252 -0.75 -5.36 -10.70
CA LEU A 252 -0.57 -5.90 -9.34
C LEU A 252 -0.29 -7.41 -9.32
N GLU A 253 -0.52 -8.12 -10.44
CA GLU A 253 -0.44 -9.58 -10.47
C GLU A 253 0.94 -10.11 -10.04
N GLY A 254 0.96 -10.97 -9.03
CA GLY A 254 2.20 -11.51 -8.48
C GLY A 254 3.06 -10.47 -7.75
N LEU A 255 2.44 -9.44 -7.16
CA LEU A 255 3.03 -8.55 -6.15
C LEU A 255 2.47 -8.89 -4.76
N ILE A 256 3.30 -8.77 -3.73
CA ILE A 256 2.93 -8.87 -2.31
C ILE A 256 2.40 -7.51 -1.83
N LEU A 257 1.28 -7.50 -1.09
CA LEU A 257 0.63 -6.28 -0.59
C LEU A 257 0.41 -6.28 0.95
N THR A 258 1.17 -7.05 1.72
CA THR A 258 1.11 -7.11 3.21
C THR A 258 1.04 -5.72 3.84
N HIS A 259 2.03 -4.87 3.53
CA HIS A 259 2.22 -3.56 4.17
C HIS A 259 1.60 -2.41 3.36
N TYR A 260 0.47 -2.70 2.71
CA TYR A 260 -0.23 -1.77 1.83
C TYR A 260 -1.46 -1.17 2.52
N THR A 261 -1.40 0.14 2.77
CA THR A 261 -2.49 0.89 3.43
C THR A 261 -3.34 1.68 2.45
N ASP A 262 -4.51 2.14 2.93
CA ASP A 262 -5.18 3.31 2.38
C ASP A 262 -4.53 4.62 2.88
N GLN A 263 -5.06 5.78 2.50
CA GLN A 263 -4.55 7.09 2.92
C GLN A 263 -4.76 7.40 4.41
N ASP A 264 -5.56 6.61 5.12
CA ASP A 264 -5.79 6.70 6.56
C ASP A 264 -4.86 5.77 7.36
N ALA A 265 -3.85 5.20 6.70
CA ALA A 265 -2.89 4.25 7.26
C ALA A 265 -3.50 2.91 7.75
N VAL A 266 -4.74 2.60 7.33
CA VAL A 266 -5.36 1.30 7.61
C VAL A 266 -4.78 0.25 6.67
N ALA A 267 -4.22 -0.83 7.24
CA ALA A 267 -3.70 -1.96 6.47
C ALA A 267 -4.83 -2.66 5.71
N THR A 268 -4.81 -2.61 4.38
CA THR A 268 -5.94 -3.09 3.56
C THR A 268 -5.88 -4.59 3.34
N ILE A 269 -4.88 -5.09 2.61
CA ILE A 269 -4.82 -6.49 2.18
C ILE A 269 -4.56 -7.43 3.36
N ALA A 270 -3.66 -7.08 4.29
CA ALA A 270 -3.41 -7.90 5.47
C ALA A 270 -4.61 -8.02 6.41
N HIS A 271 -5.44 -6.97 6.55
CA HIS A 271 -6.66 -7.06 7.35
C HIS A 271 -7.74 -7.93 6.66
N LEU A 272 -7.88 -7.81 5.33
CA LEU A 272 -8.75 -8.71 4.55
C LEU A 272 -8.27 -10.18 4.64
N SER A 273 -6.95 -10.42 4.67
CA SER A 273 -6.34 -11.74 4.83
C SER A 273 -6.67 -12.37 6.19
N ASP A 274 -6.44 -11.65 7.30
CA ASP A 274 -6.81 -12.11 8.67
C ASP A 274 -8.32 -12.40 8.81
N ILE A 275 -9.18 -11.65 8.13
CA ILE A 275 -10.63 -11.94 8.07
C ILE A 275 -10.88 -13.25 7.30
N ALA A 276 -10.21 -13.48 6.18
CA ALA A 276 -10.35 -14.71 5.40
C ALA A 276 -9.86 -15.95 6.17
N GLU A 277 -8.73 -15.86 6.88
CA GLU A 277 -8.20 -16.93 7.75
C GLU A 277 -9.20 -17.32 8.85
N ARG A 278 -9.98 -16.35 9.35
CA ARG A 278 -11.04 -16.55 10.36
C ARG A 278 -12.36 -17.09 9.79
N GLY A 279 -12.41 -17.43 8.50
CA GLY A 279 -13.60 -17.96 7.82
C GLY A 279 -14.40 -16.91 7.04
N GLY A 280 -13.90 -15.68 6.93
CA GLY A 280 -14.56 -14.57 6.22
C GLY A 280 -15.40 -13.66 7.10
N GLY A 281 -15.83 -12.53 6.54
CA GLY A 281 -16.50 -11.47 7.29
C GLY A 281 -16.52 -10.11 6.57
N PHE A 282 -16.89 -9.07 7.31
CA PHE A 282 -16.97 -7.69 6.84
C PHE A 282 -15.85 -6.82 7.43
N THR A 283 -15.44 -5.78 6.71
CA THR A 283 -14.60 -4.69 7.22
C THR A 283 -14.82 -3.41 6.41
N HIS A 284 -14.40 -2.28 6.96
CA HIS A 284 -14.43 -0.98 6.30
C HIS A 284 -13.05 -0.54 5.80
N THR A 285 -13.02 0.00 4.59
CA THR A 285 -11.89 0.77 4.03
C THR A 285 -12.40 2.16 3.65
N THR A 286 -11.52 3.14 3.46
CA THR A 286 -11.91 4.43 2.85
C THR A 286 -11.43 4.51 1.41
N GLN A 287 -12.33 4.96 0.53
CA GLN A 287 -12.04 5.15 -0.90
C GLN A 287 -12.31 6.60 -1.29
N LYS A 288 -11.37 7.19 -2.02
CA LYS A 288 -11.55 8.50 -2.65
C LYS A 288 -12.59 8.44 -3.77
N ILE A 289 -13.56 9.34 -3.75
CA ILE A 289 -14.64 9.50 -4.74
C ILE A 289 -14.56 10.92 -5.35
N PRO A 290 -14.67 11.07 -6.69
CA PRO A 290 -14.84 12.38 -7.33
C PRO A 290 -16.22 12.96 -7.03
N VAL A 291 -16.29 14.20 -6.53
CA VAL A 291 -17.53 14.89 -6.17
C VAL A 291 -17.48 16.33 -6.70
N ALA A 292 -17.99 16.52 -7.92
CA ALA A 292 -17.87 17.77 -8.67
C ALA A 292 -16.39 18.22 -8.82
N GLU A 293 -15.97 19.28 -8.14
CA GLU A 293 -14.60 19.84 -8.19
C GLU A 293 -13.74 19.44 -6.97
N THR A 294 -14.29 18.67 -6.02
CA THR A 294 -13.64 18.19 -4.79
C THR A 294 -13.63 16.67 -4.70
N TRP A 295 -12.87 16.11 -3.77
CA TRP A 295 -12.76 14.67 -3.54
C TRP A 295 -13.19 14.33 -2.13
N VAL A 296 -13.94 13.23 -1.99
CA VAL A 296 -14.45 12.76 -0.70
C VAL A 296 -13.89 11.37 -0.41
N PHE A 297 -13.28 11.19 0.75
CA PHE A 297 -12.88 9.86 1.25
C PHE A 297 -14.07 9.25 1.99
N ALA A 298 -14.72 8.29 1.34
CA ALA A 298 -15.96 7.68 1.80
C ALA A 298 -15.75 6.22 2.22
N PRO A 299 -16.47 5.71 3.24
CA PRO A 299 -16.36 4.32 3.67
C PRO A 299 -16.88 3.36 2.60
N LYS A 300 -16.08 2.37 2.21
CA LYS A 300 -16.54 1.17 1.52
C LYS A 300 -16.74 0.04 2.52
N LEU A 301 -17.81 -0.73 2.33
CA LEU A 301 -18.04 -2.00 3.01
C LEU A 301 -17.46 -3.12 2.15
N HIS A 302 -16.43 -3.79 2.65
CA HIS A 302 -15.90 -5.02 2.09
C HIS A 302 -16.62 -6.24 2.66
N TYR A 303 -16.73 -7.28 1.85
CA TYR A 303 -17.03 -8.64 2.32
C TYR A 303 -15.97 -9.59 1.76
N VAL A 304 -15.54 -10.54 2.57
CA VAL A 304 -14.40 -11.43 2.30
C VAL A 304 -14.78 -12.87 2.60
N LEU A 305 -14.38 -13.80 1.74
CA LEU A 305 -14.51 -15.24 1.98
C LEU A 305 -13.24 -15.99 1.50
N PRO A 306 -12.75 -16.99 2.26
CA PRO A 306 -11.80 -17.97 1.74
C PRO A 306 -12.50 -18.87 0.71
N VAL A 307 -11.83 -19.17 -0.40
CA VAL A 307 -12.31 -20.15 -1.38
C VAL A 307 -11.98 -21.55 -0.88
N ASP A 308 -10.71 -21.76 -0.56
CA ASP A 308 -10.09 -22.94 0.05
C ASP A 308 -8.90 -22.49 0.93
N GLU A 309 -8.13 -23.43 1.48
CA GLU A 309 -6.99 -23.14 2.37
C GLU A 309 -5.80 -22.42 1.70
N THR A 310 -5.85 -22.13 0.40
CA THR A 310 -4.74 -21.54 -0.36
C THR A 310 -5.02 -20.14 -0.92
N TRP A 311 -6.25 -19.63 -0.85
CA TRP A 311 -6.63 -18.29 -1.34
C TRP A 311 -8.03 -17.84 -0.93
N TRP A 312 -8.22 -16.53 -1.00
CA TRP A 312 -9.45 -15.84 -0.65
C TRP A 312 -9.82 -14.80 -1.71
N ILE A 313 -11.11 -14.41 -1.69
CA ILE A 313 -11.64 -13.36 -2.55
C ILE A 313 -12.44 -12.34 -1.74
N SER A 314 -12.51 -11.12 -2.28
CA SER A 314 -13.32 -10.03 -1.74
C SER A 314 -14.01 -9.26 -2.85
N ALA A 315 -15.13 -8.61 -2.51
CA ALA A 315 -15.70 -7.51 -3.25
C ALA A 315 -16.12 -6.41 -2.25
N ALA A 316 -16.40 -5.20 -2.74
CA ALA A 316 -16.78 -4.08 -1.89
C ALA A 316 -17.70 -3.08 -2.56
N ILE A 317 -18.65 -2.54 -1.80
CA ILE A 317 -19.55 -1.45 -2.20
C ILE A 317 -19.25 -0.18 -1.40
N LEU A 318 -19.62 1.00 -1.90
CA LEU A 318 -19.81 2.19 -1.06
C LEU A 318 -20.80 1.85 0.05
N ASN A 319 -20.50 2.22 1.30
CA ASN A 319 -21.38 1.92 2.42
C ASN A 319 -22.82 2.44 2.14
N PRO A 320 -23.88 1.62 2.30
CA PRO A 320 -25.23 1.97 1.85
C PRO A 320 -25.81 3.29 2.37
N ASP A 321 -25.44 3.74 3.58
CA ASP A 321 -25.91 5.02 4.14
C ASP A 321 -25.27 6.26 3.45
N TYR A 322 -24.26 6.03 2.59
CA TYR A 322 -23.37 7.04 2.01
C TYR A 322 -23.45 7.11 0.48
N THR A 323 -24.32 6.36 -0.20
CA THR A 323 -24.47 6.39 -1.67
C THR A 323 -24.76 7.78 -2.24
N ARG A 324 -25.45 8.63 -1.46
CA ARG A 324 -25.71 10.05 -1.75
C ARG A 324 -24.47 10.93 -1.96
N ILE A 325 -23.27 10.49 -1.56
CA ILE A 325 -22.00 11.17 -1.89
C ILE A 325 -21.80 11.23 -3.41
N ARG A 326 -22.25 10.23 -4.18
CA ARG A 326 -22.13 10.17 -5.65
C ARG A 326 -22.80 11.34 -6.38
N SER A 327 -23.77 12.01 -5.76
CA SER A 327 -24.45 13.20 -6.30
C SER A 327 -24.03 14.51 -5.62
N GLY A 328 -22.99 14.49 -4.78
CA GLY A 328 -22.54 15.63 -3.99
C GLY A 328 -23.46 16.02 -2.84
N ASN A 329 -24.46 15.19 -2.50
CA ASN A 329 -25.37 15.48 -1.40
C ASN A 329 -24.77 15.09 -0.03
N LEU A 330 -23.94 15.98 0.49
CA LEU A 330 -23.30 15.89 1.81
C LEU A 330 -24.22 16.35 2.97
N SER A 331 -25.50 16.65 2.72
CA SER A 331 -26.38 17.31 3.70
C SER A 331 -26.63 16.44 4.94
N GLY A 332 -26.06 16.81 6.08
CA GLY A 332 -26.12 15.98 7.28
C GLY A 332 -25.30 14.68 7.15
N ILE A 333 -24.26 14.67 6.32
CA ILE A 333 -23.09 13.83 6.54
C ILE A 333 -22.13 14.60 7.46
N ARG A 334 -21.48 13.89 8.39
CA ARG A 334 -20.49 14.50 9.28
C ARG A 334 -19.12 14.54 8.60
N ILE A 335 -18.58 15.74 8.47
CA ILE A 335 -17.22 15.98 7.96
C ILE A 335 -16.22 15.85 9.12
N ARG A 336 -15.12 15.14 8.88
CA ARG A 336 -13.94 15.03 9.74
C ARG A 336 -13.11 16.31 9.56
N ASN A 337 -12.82 17.01 10.66
CA ASN A 337 -12.10 18.31 10.63
C ASN A 337 -10.75 18.24 11.36
N GLN A 338 -10.37 17.05 11.81
CA GLN A 338 -9.14 16.73 12.54
C GLN A 338 -8.24 15.87 11.65
N ASP A 339 -6.93 15.93 11.89
CA ASP A 339 -5.94 15.12 11.17
C ASP A 339 -5.74 13.76 11.87
N PRO A 340 -5.46 12.65 11.15
CA PRO A 340 -5.06 11.38 11.78
C PRO A 340 -3.92 11.51 12.81
N GLN A 341 -3.03 12.51 12.69
CA GLN A 341 -2.01 12.80 13.69
C GLN A 341 -2.58 13.30 15.03
N ASP A 342 -3.69 14.05 15.03
CA ASP A 342 -4.39 14.47 16.27
C ASP A 342 -4.87 13.23 17.06
N LEU A 343 -5.37 12.24 16.33
CA LEU A 343 -5.85 10.97 16.89
C LEU A 343 -4.70 10.15 17.48
N VAL A 344 -3.56 10.03 16.79
CA VAL A 344 -2.36 9.36 17.32
C VAL A 344 -1.84 10.09 18.56
N ALA A 345 -1.80 11.42 18.56
CA ALA A 345 -1.35 12.24 19.68
C ALA A 345 -2.24 12.07 20.93
N ALA A 346 -3.57 12.04 20.75
CA ALA A 346 -4.53 11.85 21.85
C ALA A 346 -4.37 10.48 22.52
N VAL A 347 -4.38 9.39 21.74
CA VAL A 347 -4.19 8.02 22.26
C VAL A 347 -2.80 7.87 22.89
N SER A 348 -1.76 8.40 22.25
CA SER A 348 -0.39 8.34 22.77
C SER A 348 -0.24 9.06 24.11
N SER A 349 -0.91 10.19 24.30
CA SER A 349 -0.91 10.94 25.55
C SER A 349 -1.59 10.15 26.68
N ALA A 350 -2.72 9.50 26.40
CA ALA A 350 -3.42 8.67 27.37
C ALA A 350 -2.64 7.41 27.78
N VAL A 351 -1.95 6.75 26.83
CA VAL A 351 -1.03 5.64 27.16
C VAL A 351 0.15 6.12 27.99
N ASN A 352 0.78 7.24 27.62
CA ASN A 352 1.92 7.78 28.38
C ASN A 352 1.51 8.14 29.84
N TYR A 353 0.36 8.80 30.02
CA TYR A 353 -0.19 9.09 31.35
C TYR A 353 -0.43 7.81 32.16
N THR A 354 -0.98 6.77 31.52
CA THR A 354 -1.24 5.46 32.13
C THR A 354 0.05 4.73 32.54
N LEU A 355 1.12 4.83 31.74
CA LEU A 355 2.43 4.26 32.07
C LEU A 355 3.11 4.98 33.24
N GLU A 356 2.90 6.28 33.38
CA GLU A 356 3.44 7.10 34.48
C GLU A 356 2.65 6.92 35.80
N HIS A 357 1.31 6.83 35.73
CA HIS A 357 0.42 6.84 36.91
C HIS A 357 -0.17 5.47 37.27
N GLY A 358 0.01 4.46 36.42
CA GLY A 358 -0.51 3.10 36.60
C GLY A 358 -1.92 2.87 36.03
N LYS A 359 -2.22 1.60 35.74
CA LYS A 359 -3.45 1.14 35.06
C LYS A 359 -4.75 1.63 35.72
N GLU A 360 -4.84 1.57 37.05
CA GLU A 360 -6.03 2.01 37.79
C GLU A 360 -6.31 3.51 37.57
N GLN A 361 -5.30 4.37 37.74
CA GLN A 361 -5.43 5.80 37.54
C GLN A 361 -5.69 6.18 36.07
N GLY A 362 -5.06 5.47 35.12
CA GLY A 362 -5.33 5.64 33.68
C GLY A 362 -6.76 5.30 33.28
N LEU A 363 -7.31 4.18 33.77
CA LEU A 363 -8.70 3.79 33.54
C LEU A 363 -9.69 4.73 34.23
N ILE A 364 -9.36 5.25 35.42
CA ILE A 364 -10.14 6.31 36.10
C ILE A 364 -10.16 7.60 35.28
N GLU A 365 -9.06 7.97 34.61
CA GLU A 365 -9.03 9.17 33.77
C GLU A 365 -9.88 9.01 32.51
N LEU A 366 -9.76 7.87 31.81
CA LEU A 366 -10.61 7.51 30.65
C LEU A 366 -12.10 7.38 31.02
N GLY A 367 -12.40 6.97 32.25
CA GLY A 367 -13.75 6.86 32.80
C GLY A 367 -14.40 8.21 33.16
N LYS A 368 -13.64 9.32 33.20
CA LYS A 368 -14.24 10.65 33.39
C LYS A 368 -14.97 11.07 32.12
N THR A 369 -16.13 11.69 32.29
CA THR A 369 -17.05 12.01 31.19
C THR A 369 -16.43 13.02 30.22
N ASP A 370 -16.00 12.52 29.07
CA ASP A 370 -15.18 13.28 28.13
C ASP A 370 -15.97 14.43 27.50
N ALA A 371 -15.56 15.67 27.82
CA ALA A 371 -16.14 16.87 27.25
C ALA A 371 -15.83 17.04 25.75
N SER A 372 -14.75 16.43 25.25
CA SER A 372 -14.36 16.46 23.85
C SER A 372 -15.27 15.58 22.98
N CYS A 373 -15.63 14.38 23.46
CA CYS A 373 -16.65 13.52 22.84
C CYS A 373 -17.97 14.28 22.58
N ARG A 374 -18.44 15.04 23.58
CA ARG A 374 -19.73 15.76 23.53
C ARG A 374 -19.76 16.90 22.52
N GLY A 375 -18.60 17.44 22.14
CA GLY A 375 -18.43 18.41 21.05
C GLY A 375 -18.14 17.77 19.68
N GLY A 376 -17.98 16.45 19.63
CA GLY A 376 -17.62 15.73 18.41
C GLY A 376 -16.12 15.70 18.09
N GLY A 377 -15.27 15.78 19.12
CA GLY A 377 -13.83 15.49 19.03
C GLY A 377 -13.52 13.99 18.91
N ILE A 378 -12.25 13.66 19.19
CA ILE A 378 -11.78 12.28 19.35
C ILE A 378 -12.37 11.70 20.64
N CYS A 379 -12.86 10.46 20.59
CA CYS A 379 -13.33 9.75 21.78
C CYS A 379 -12.36 8.63 22.16
N LEU A 380 -11.91 8.59 23.42
CA LEU A 380 -11.00 7.56 23.94
C LEU A 380 -11.73 6.47 24.73
N TRP A 381 -11.21 5.24 24.68
CA TRP A 381 -11.64 4.11 25.53
C TRP A 381 -10.52 3.08 25.68
N ALA A 382 -10.70 2.06 26.52
CA ALA A 382 -9.72 0.98 26.73
C ALA A 382 -10.36 -0.42 26.63
N GLU A 383 -9.62 -1.38 26.09
CA GLU A 383 -10.02 -2.79 25.88
C GLU A 383 -8.84 -3.71 26.22
N ASP A 384 -9.12 -4.95 26.65
CA ASP A 384 -8.10 -5.99 26.86
C ASP A 384 -8.04 -7.04 25.73
N ALA A 385 -6.98 -7.84 25.74
CA ALA A 385 -6.71 -8.91 24.76
C ALA A 385 -7.72 -10.07 24.76
N SER A 386 -8.66 -10.13 25.71
CA SER A 386 -9.81 -11.03 25.66
C SER A 386 -10.99 -10.43 24.88
N GLY A 387 -10.94 -9.12 24.59
CA GLY A 387 -12.03 -8.32 24.04
C GLY A 387 -12.95 -7.73 25.12
N THR A 388 -12.50 -7.59 26.37
CA THR A 388 -13.30 -6.98 27.44
C THR A 388 -13.12 -5.46 27.48
N LEU A 389 -14.21 -4.70 27.56
CA LEU A 389 -14.16 -3.24 27.65
C LEU A 389 -13.75 -2.81 29.06
N LEU A 390 -12.64 -2.08 29.18
CA LEU A 390 -12.04 -1.70 30.47
C LEU A 390 -12.49 -0.32 30.98
N ALA A 391 -12.70 0.64 30.07
CA ALA A 391 -13.23 1.97 30.37
C ALA A 391 -13.75 2.64 29.10
N ASP A 392 -14.97 3.19 29.12
CA ASP A 392 -15.51 4.10 28.10
C ASP A 392 -16.58 4.99 28.75
N SER A 393 -16.34 6.30 28.87
CA SER A 393 -17.26 7.24 29.53
C SER A 393 -18.51 7.63 28.71
N SER A 394 -18.79 6.87 27.64
CA SER A 394 -20.02 6.92 26.85
C SER A 394 -20.69 5.55 26.64
N ARG A 395 -20.10 4.48 27.19
CA ARG A 395 -20.61 3.09 27.19
C ARG A 395 -20.39 2.45 28.57
N GLU A 396 -20.65 3.19 29.64
CA GLU A 396 -20.40 2.79 31.03
C GLU A 396 -21.09 1.44 31.37
N GLU A 397 -22.25 1.18 30.76
CA GLU A 397 -23.01 -0.06 30.90
C GLU A 397 -22.32 -1.31 30.32
N LEU A 398 -21.37 -1.13 29.38
CA LEU A 398 -20.60 -2.20 28.77
C LEU A 398 -19.24 -2.45 29.45
N VAL A 399 -18.84 -1.61 30.41
CA VAL A 399 -17.55 -1.77 31.11
C VAL A 399 -17.57 -3.07 31.93
N GLY A 400 -16.52 -3.88 31.77
CA GLY A 400 -16.42 -5.24 32.30
C GLY A 400 -17.15 -6.31 31.47
N GLN A 401 -17.81 -5.96 30.37
CA GLN A 401 -18.40 -6.93 29.44
C GLN A 401 -17.43 -7.29 28.31
N ASN A 402 -17.49 -8.54 27.85
CA ASN A 402 -16.78 -8.99 26.67
C ASN A 402 -17.52 -8.57 25.39
N ILE A 403 -16.84 -7.83 24.53
CA ILE A 403 -17.33 -7.27 23.27
C ILE A 403 -16.54 -7.80 22.06
N LEU A 404 -15.86 -8.94 22.19
CA LEU A 404 -15.07 -9.54 21.10
C LEU A 404 -15.92 -9.89 19.87
N GLU A 405 -17.12 -10.44 20.13
CA GLU A 405 -18.11 -10.84 19.13
C GLU A 405 -19.12 -9.72 18.81
N ALA A 406 -18.98 -8.53 19.41
CA ALA A 406 -19.86 -7.41 19.13
C ALA A 406 -19.60 -6.87 17.72
N THR A 407 -20.66 -6.64 16.96
CA THR A 407 -20.58 -6.09 15.60
C THR A 407 -21.08 -4.65 15.51
N ASP A 408 -20.60 -3.93 14.51
CA ASP A 408 -21.26 -2.70 14.04
C ASP A 408 -22.58 -3.01 13.29
N ALA A 409 -23.21 -1.98 12.74
CA ALA A 409 -24.50 -2.10 12.03
C ALA A 409 -24.41 -2.87 10.69
N TYR A 410 -23.22 -3.14 10.16
CA TYR A 410 -23.01 -3.88 8.91
C TYR A 410 -22.39 -5.27 9.15
N GLY A 411 -21.99 -5.60 10.37
CA GLY A 411 -21.50 -6.91 10.77
C GLY A 411 -19.98 -7.01 10.93
N GLU A 412 -19.26 -5.89 10.96
CA GLU A 412 -17.83 -5.89 11.29
C GLU A 412 -17.63 -6.11 12.80
N LYS A 413 -16.78 -7.09 13.18
CA LYS A 413 -16.33 -7.33 14.56
C LYS A 413 -15.22 -6.35 14.96
N THR A 414 -15.56 -5.09 15.15
CA THR A 414 -14.59 -3.97 15.30
C THR A 414 -13.54 -4.16 16.40
N THR A 415 -13.86 -4.89 17.48
CA THR A 415 -12.92 -5.31 18.54
C THR A 415 -11.87 -6.30 18.02
N LEU A 416 -12.31 -7.29 17.24
CA LEU A 416 -11.45 -8.31 16.63
C LEU A 416 -10.58 -7.73 15.51
N SER A 417 -11.12 -6.82 14.70
CA SER A 417 -10.35 -5.99 13.75
C SER A 417 -9.22 -5.25 14.48
N GLY A 418 -9.53 -4.64 15.63
CA GLY A 418 -8.55 -3.95 16.46
C GLY A 418 -7.42 -4.83 17.00
N ILE A 419 -7.76 -6.03 17.48
CA ILE A 419 -6.76 -7.02 17.91
C ILE A 419 -5.83 -7.40 16.75
N SER A 420 -6.35 -7.52 15.53
CA SER A 420 -5.55 -7.78 14.34
C SER A 420 -4.58 -6.64 14.04
N THR A 421 -5.03 -5.38 14.04
CA THR A 421 -4.17 -4.25 13.64
C THR A 421 -3.13 -3.85 14.68
N ILE A 422 -3.34 -4.21 15.95
CA ILE A 422 -2.28 -4.11 16.97
C ILE A 422 -1.17 -5.13 16.72
N ARG A 423 -1.51 -6.37 16.34
CA ARG A 423 -0.51 -7.41 15.97
C ARG A 423 0.27 -7.04 14.72
N ASN A 424 -0.40 -6.40 13.76
CA ASN A 424 0.19 -5.98 12.49
C ASN A 424 0.87 -4.59 12.57
N GLY A 425 1.06 -4.03 13.76
CA GLY A 425 1.88 -2.83 14.00
C GLY A 425 1.27 -1.49 13.55
N THR A 426 0.13 -1.46 12.86
CA THR A 426 -0.48 -0.19 12.37
C THR A 426 -1.40 0.46 13.39
N GLY A 427 -2.10 -0.32 14.22
CA GLY A 427 -3.11 0.18 15.18
C GLY A 427 -4.38 0.79 14.57
N PHE A 428 -4.41 1.10 13.28
CA PHE A 428 -5.52 1.77 12.57
C PHE A 428 -6.52 0.80 11.92
N VAL A 429 -7.82 1.03 12.14
CA VAL A 429 -8.95 0.46 11.37
C VAL A 429 -9.98 1.55 11.07
N HIS A 430 -10.84 1.34 10.07
CA HIS A 430 -12.12 2.05 10.01
C HIS A 430 -13.19 1.28 10.78
N ALA A 431 -14.21 1.97 11.26
CA ALA A 431 -15.38 1.35 11.89
C ALA A 431 -16.62 2.25 11.79
N MET A 432 -17.82 1.67 11.78
CA MET A 432 -19.06 2.43 11.99
C MET A 432 -19.36 2.53 13.49
N VAL A 433 -19.06 3.68 14.10
CA VAL A 433 -19.28 3.94 15.54
C VAL A 433 -20.61 4.68 15.78
N PRO A 434 -21.27 4.52 16.94
CA PRO A 434 -22.44 5.33 17.27
C PRO A 434 -22.11 6.84 17.30
N ASP A 435 -23.04 7.67 16.85
CA ASP A 435 -22.97 9.14 16.95
C ASP A 435 -23.12 9.62 18.40
N ARG A 436 -21.99 9.60 19.12
CA ARG A 436 -21.84 10.05 20.52
C ARG A 436 -22.03 11.57 20.71
N ALA A 437 -22.09 12.36 19.64
CA ALA A 437 -22.09 13.84 19.71
C ALA A 437 -23.42 14.48 19.25
N GLY A 438 -24.03 13.99 18.16
CA GLY A 438 -25.33 14.50 17.69
C GLY A 438 -26.53 13.95 18.46
N GLY A 439 -26.31 13.01 19.41
CA GLY A 439 -27.37 12.39 20.22
C GLY A 439 -28.34 11.51 19.41
N SER A 440 -28.02 11.23 18.14
CA SER A 440 -28.89 10.49 17.22
C SER A 440 -28.82 8.96 17.41
N GLY A 441 -27.73 8.47 18.04
CA GLY A 441 -27.44 7.04 18.19
C GLY A 441 -27.13 6.31 16.88
N LYS A 442 -27.15 7.00 15.73
CA LYS A 442 -26.92 6.38 14.42
C LYS A 442 -25.44 6.02 14.22
N PRO A 443 -25.12 4.95 13.47
CA PRO A 443 -23.76 4.67 13.05
C PRO A 443 -23.21 5.77 12.13
N ILE A 444 -21.97 6.18 12.36
CA ILE A 444 -21.19 7.09 11.53
C ILE A 444 -19.77 6.52 11.33
N PRO A 445 -19.11 6.74 10.18
CA PRO A 445 -17.76 6.26 9.98
C PRO A 445 -16.80 6.98 10.93
N ALA A 446 -15.80 6.25 11.40
CA ALA A 446 -14.66 6.80 12.10
C ALA A 446 -13.38 6.05 11.71
N LEU A 447 -12.28 6.80 11.61
CA LEU A 447 -10.95 6.22 11.75
C LEU A 447 -10.73 5.91 13.23
N VAL A 448 -10.31 4.69 13.54
CA VAL A 448 -10.03 4.22 14.91
C VAL A 448 -8.56 3.85 15.00
N TYR A 449 -7.85 4.47 15.92
CA TYR A 449 -6.45 4.15 16.24
C TYR A 449 -6.37 3.45 17.59
N ARG A 450 -5.46 2.50 17.74
CA ARG A 450 -5.20 1.77 18.97
C ARG A 450 -3.71 1.69 19.24
N ARG A 451 -3.33 1.90 20.51
CA ARG A 451 -1.93 1.73 20.95
C ARG A 451 -1.89 0.89 22.22
N ALA A 452 -1.08 -0.16 22.20
CA ALA A 452 -0.86 -1.01 23.36
C ALA A 452 -0.32 -0.20 24.55
N VAL A 453 -0.76 -0.57 25.75
CA VAL A 453 -0.11 -0.16 27.02
C VAL A 453 0.90 -1.22 27.43
N ASP A 454 0.49 -2.49 27.34
CA ASP A 454 1.29 -3.69 27.49
C ASP A 454 0.67 -4.84 26.67
N GLU A 455 1.24 -6.04 26.71
CA GLU A 455 0.78 -7.21 25.95
C GLU A 455 -0.68 -7.62 26.24
N THR A 456 -1.27 -7.16 27.36
CA THR A 456 -2.60 -7.57 27.81
C THR A 456 -3.72 -6.59 27.44
N TRP A 457 -3.44 -5.33 27.10
CA TRP A 457 -4.47 -4.31 26.83
C TRP A 457 -3.95 -3.05 26.14
N TRP A 458 -4.88 -2.29 25.55
CA TRP A 458 -4.60 -1.07 24.79
C TRP A 458 -5.59 0.05 25.10
N ILE A 459 -5.21 1.25 24.68
CA ILE A 459 -6.11 2.41 24.61
C ILE A 459 -6.45 2.66 23.15
N CYS A 460 -7.73 2.90 22.90
CA CYS A 460 -8.32 3.24 21.61
C CYS A 460 -8.64 4.74 21.56
N GLY A 461 -8.70 5.27 20.34
CA GLY A 461 -9.37 6.53 20.03
C GLY A 461 -10.15 6.41 18.72
N SER A 462 -11.29 7.11 18.60
CA SER A 462 -12.03 7.22 17.33
C SER A 462 -12.17 8.67 16.90
N MET A 463 -11.90 8.94 15.62
CA MET A 463 -12.05 10.22 14.94
C MET A 463 -13.18 10.11 13.89
N PRO A 464 -14.43 10.49 14.23
CA PRO A 464 -15.59 10.28 13.38
C PRO A 464 -15.84 11.35 12.31
N GLY A 465 -16.26 10.91 11.13
CA GLY A 465 -16.61 11.70 9.95
C GLY A 465 -15.90 11.21 8.68
N ILE A 466 -16.32 11.74 7.52
CA ILE A 466 -15.62 11.59 6.23
C ILE A 466 -14.65 12.75 6.00
N GLU A 467 -13.55 12.51 5.29
CA GLU A 467 -12.64 13.58 4.87
C GLU A 467 -13.01 14.12 3.47
N ILE A 468 -12.77 15.41 3.25
CA ILE A 468 -13.02 16.13 2.00
C ILE A 468 -11.78 16.98 1.67
N ARG A 469 -11.31 16.95 0.42
CA ARG A 469 -10.15 17.71 -0.09
C ARG A 469 -10.39 18.34 -1.46
#